data_AF-A0AAN7ENR3-F1
#
_entry.id   AF-A0AAN7ENR3-F1
#
_cell.length_a   1.000
_cell.length_b   1.000
_cell.length_c   1.000
_cell.angle_alpha   90.00
_cell.angle_beta   90.00
_cell.angle_gamma   90.00
#
_symmetry.space_group_name_H-M   'P 1'
#
loop_
_entity.id
_entity.type
_entity.pdbx_description
1 polymer ?
#
loop_
_entity_poly.entity_id
_entity_poly.type
_entity_poly.pdbx_seq_one_letter_code
_entity_poly.pdbx_strand_id
1 'polypeptide(L)'
;MKNPFDTITEGLGINRLSQNFMTAKFDGAFKGTDLEAVEMSWVSLKNDGLFLGSSLAMNCVRAIRHSVTQSIGPGHSVVTIICDTEISHLSKFYSAEYLS
;
A
#
# COMPACT_ATOMS: atom_id res chain seq x y z
N MET A 1 -11.75 -14.95 -1.47
CA MET A 1 -12.19 -13.82 -0.61
C MET A 1 -13.71 -13.73 -0.68
N LYS A 2 -14.39 -14.01 0.44
CA LYS A 2 -15.86 -14.06 0.57
C LYS A 2 -16.44 -12.81 1.25
N ASN A 3 -15.59 -11.96 1.83
CA ASN A 3 -15.97 -10.73 2.53
C ASN A 3 -15.32 -9.50 1.88
N PRO A 4 -15.97 -8.32 1.75
CA PRO A 4 -15.35 -7.07 1.29
C PRO A 4 -14.10 -6.62 2.08
N PHE A 5 -13.83 -7.22 3.24
CA PHE A 5 -12.65 -6.96 4.08
C PHE A 5 -11.58 -8.05 3.99
N ASP A 6 -11.78 -9.10 3.20
CA ASP A 6 -10.75 -10.08 3.00
C ASP A 6 -9.66 -9.43 2.13
N THR A 7 -8.52 -9.14 2.75
CA THR A 7 -7.31 -8.64 2.11
C THR A 7 -6.11 -9.30 2.77
N ILE A 8 -5.04 -9.50 1.99
CA ILE A 8 -3.74 -9.93 2.52
C ILE A 8 -2.99 -8.76 3.19
N THR A 9 -3.41 -7.52 2.93
CA THR A 9 -2.80 -6.32 3.51
C THR A 9 -3.18 -6.18 4.98
N GLU A 10 -2.23 -5.74 5.80
CA GLU A 10 -2.41 -5.57 7.24
C GLU A 10 -2.02 -4.15 7.66
N GLY A 11 -2.46 -3.73 8.85
CA GLY A 11 -2.22 -2.38 9.36
C GLY A 11 -3.05 -1.27 8.67
N LEU A 12 -3.80 -1.62 7.62
CA LEU A 12 -4.74 -0.75 6.91
C LEU A 12 -6.14 -1.39 6.89
N GLY A 13 -7.15 -0.58 6.56
CA GLY A 13 -8.54 -1.06 6.45
C GLY A 13 -9.31 -0.93 7.77
N ILE A 14 -9.97 0.21 7.96
CA ILE A 14 -10.85 0.45 9.09
C ILE A 14 -12.32 0.39 8.64
N ASN A 15 -13.13 -0.38 9.35
CA ASN A 15 -14.57 -0.56 9.07
C ASN A 15 -15.42 0.59 9.65
N ARG A 16 -14.89 1.38 10.57
CA ARG A 16 -15.61 2.42 11.31
C ARG A 16 -14.98 3.79 11.12
N LEU A 17 -15.80 4.84 11.24
CA LEU A 17 -15.32 6.21 11.30
C LEU A 17 -14.72 6.48 12.69
N SER A 18 -13.41 6.68 12.77
CA SER A 18 -12.74 7.05 14.02
C SER A 18 -12.79 8.56 14.26
N GLN A 19 -12.60 8.99 15.51
CA GLN A 19 -12.52 10.42 15.84
C GLN A 19 -11.39 11.13 15.08
N ASN A 20 -10.25 10.44 14.89
CA ASN A 20 -9.12 10.94 14.11
C ASN A 20 -9.51 11.18 12.65
N PHE A 21 -10.33 10.29 12.08
CA PHE A 21 -10.78 10.43 10.70
C PHE A 21 -11.73 11.61 10.52
N MET A 22 -12.56 11.92 11.53
CA MET A 22 -13.48 13.07 11.49
C MET A 22 -12.76 14.42 11.43
N THR A 23 -11.52 14.50 11.91
CA THR A 23 -10.71 15.73 11.88
C THR A 23 -9.78 15.82 10.67
N ALA A 24 -9.62 14.72 9.92
CA ALA A 24 -8.67 14.66 8.83
C ALA A 24 -9.20 15.39 7.59
N LYS A 25 -8.31 16.11 6.90
CA LYS A 25 -8.60 16.74 5.61
C LYS A 25 -8.05 15.86 4.49
N PHE A 26 -8.89 15.55 3.51
CA PHE A 26 -8.52 14.69 2.38
C PHE A 26 -8.89 15.39 1.07
N ASP A 27 -7.94 15.44 0.14
CA ASP A 27 -8.19 15.95 -1.21
C ASP A 27 -8.70 14.85 -2.16
N GLY A 28 -8.59 13.58 -1.75
CA GLY A 28 -9.02 12.44 -2.55
C GLY A 28 -8.82 11.10 -1.85
N ALA A 29 -9.23 10.04 -2.54
CA ALA A 29 -9.13 8.66 -2.07
C ALA A 29 -8.57 7.77 -3.18
N PHE A 30 -7.92 6.69 -2.77
CA PHE A 30 -7.35 5.68 -3.66
C PHE A 30 -7.81 4.30 -3.20
N LYS A 31 -8.19 3.44 -4.15
CA LYS A 31 -8.45 2.02 -3.92
C LYS A 31 -7.46 1.21 -4.74
N GLY A 32 -6.55 0.52 -4.05
CA GLY A 32 -5.64 -0.43 -4.67
C GLY A 32 -6.10 -1.86 -4.48
N THR A 33 -5.36 -2.79 -5.09
CA THR A 33 -5.60 -4.23 -4.97
C THR A 33 -4.46 -4.92 -4.22
N ASP A 34 -4.75 -6.07 -3.64
CA ASP A 34 -3.75 -6.92 -2.97
C ASP A 34 -2.59 -7.29 -3.89
N LEU A 35 -2.88 -7.57 -5.16
CA LEU A 35 -1.88 -7.87 -6.18
C LEU A 35 -0.93 -6.68 -6.38
N GLU A 36 -1.47 -5.46 -6.47
CA GLU A 36 -0.64 -4.25 -6.60
C GLU A 36 0.28 -4.07 -5.40
N ALA A 37 -0.19 -4.36 -4.18
CA ALA A 37 0.66 -4.29 -3.00
C ALA A 37 1.79 -5.33 -3.07
N VAL A 38 1.50 -6.59 -3.44
CA VAL A 38 2.51 -7.65 -3.57
C VAL A 38 3.53 -7.29 -4.65
N GLU A 39 3.07 -6.93 -5.83
CA GLU A 39 3.96 -6.55 -6.93
C GLU A 39 4.87 -5.38 -6.55
N MET A 40 4.33 -4.35 -5.87
CA MET A 40 5.14 -3.23 -5.41
C MET A 40 6.19 -3.62 -4.39
N SER A 41 5.86 -4.48 -3.43
CA SER A 41 6.82 -5.04 -2.46
C SER A 41 7.96 -5.81 -3.16
N TRP A 42 7.64 -6.57 -4.20
CA TRP A 42 8.64 -7.32 -4.97
C TRP A 42 9.50 -6.43 -5.86
N VAL A 43 8.89 -5.45 -6.53
CA VAL A 43 9.59 -4.48 -7.38
C VAL A 43 10.57 -3.65 -6.56
N SER A 44 10.14 -3.14 -5.41
CA SER A 44 11.02 -2.33 -4.56
C SER A 44 12.17 -3.16 -3.95
N LEU A 45 11.91 -4.43 -3.59
CA LEU A 45 12.97 -5.34 -3.15
C LEU A 45 13.99 -5.58 -4.27
N LYS A 46 13.52 -5.86 -5.48
CA LYS A 46 14.37 -6.20 -6.63
C LYS A 46 15.18 -5.01 -7.14
N ASN A 47 14.56 -3.83 -7.19
CA ASN A 47 15.16 -2.66 -7.84
C ASN A 47 15.87 -1.74 -6.85
N ASP A 48 15.31 -1.56 -5.66
CA ASP A 48 15.78 -0.57 -4.68
C ASP A 48 16.46 -1.24 -3.46
N GLY A 49 16.39 -2.57 -3.35
CA GLY A 49 16.84 -3.32 -2.17
C GLY A 49 15.98 -3.06 -0.93
N LEU A 50 14.81 -2.43 -1.11
CA LEU A 50 13.89 -2.12 -0.04
C LEU A 50 12.88 -3.25 0.07
N PHE A 51 12.99 -3.97 1.17
CA PHE A 51 11.92 -4.83 1.61
C PHE A 51 10.79 -3.87 2.07
N LEU A 52 9.56 -4.02 1.54
CA LEU A 52 8.38 -3.22 1.92
C LEU A 52 7.22 -4.07 2.48
N GLY A 53 6.72 -3.66 3.66
CA GLY A 53 5.53 -4.22 4.30
C GLY A 53 4.25 -3.86 3.54
N SER A 54 3.17 -4.58 3.82
CA SER A 54 1.92 -4.50 3.04
C SER A 54 1.28 -3.11 3.01
N SER A 55 1.28 -2.41 4.14
CA SER A 55 0.74 -1.05 4.29
C SER A 55 1.53 -0.02 3.47
N LEU A 56 2.85 -0.10 3.55
CA LEU A 56 3.78 0.74 2.82
C LEU A 56 3.77 0.48 1.32
N ALA A 57 3.68 -0.79 0.91
CA ALA A 57 3.58 -1.15 -0.49
C ALA A 57 2.37 -0.49 -1.14
N MET A 58 1.21 -0.53 -0.47
CA MET A 58 -0.01 0.17 -0.93
C MET A 58 0.15 1.69 -0.99
N ASN A 59 0.88 2.28 -0.03
CA ASN A 59 1.25 3.69 -0.06
C ASN A 59 2.12 4.05 -1.28
N CYS A 60 3.07 3.19 -1.66
CA CYS A 60 3.89 3.34 -2.86
C CYS A 60 3.08 3.17 -4.14
N VAL A 61 2.16 2.19 -4.21
CA VAL A 61 1.21 2.04 -5.32
C VAL A 61 0.48 3.36 -5.55
N ARG A 62 -0.09 3.94 -4.48
CA ARG A 62 -0.79 5.22 -4.56
C ARG A 62 0.14 6.32 -5.07
N ALA A 63 1.35 6.43 -4.54
CA ALA A 63 2.29 7.49 -4.92
C ALA A 63 2.63 7.44 -6.42
N ILE A 64 2.91 6.23 -6.94
CA ILE A 64 3.23 6.02 -8.36
C ILE A 64 2.01 6.28 -9.24
N ARG A 65 0.83 5.78 -8.87
CA ARG A 65 -0.38 6.09 -9.62
C ARG A 65 -0.64 7.59 -9.66
N HIS A 66 -0.55 8.24 -8.51
CA HIS A 66 -0.81 9.68 -8.39
C HIS A 66 0.18 10.48 -9.24
N SER A 67 1.47 10.11 -9.26
CA SER A 67 2.48 10.78 -10.09
C SER A 67 2.28 10.54 -11.59
N VAL A 68 1.80 9.37 -12.00
CA VAL A 68 1.51 9.02 -13.41
C VAL A 68 0.18 9.62 -13.89
N THR A 69 -0.76 9.91 -12.99
CA THR A 69 -2.04 10.51 -13.36
C THR A 69 -1.83 11.96 -13.81
N GLN A 70 -2.52 12.39 -14.88
CA GLN A 70 -2.42 13.75 -15.42
C GLN A 70 -2.81 14.86 -14.42
N SER A 71 -3.39 14.50 -13.28
CA SER A 71 -3.86 15.41 -12.23
C SER A 71 -2.74 16.22 -11.56
N ILE A 72 -1.53 15.67 -11.48
CA ILE A 72 -0.37 16.39 -10.90
C ILE A 72 0.60 16.82 -12.00
N GLY A 73 0.90 15.92 -12.94
CA GLY A 73 1.87 16.17 -14.00
C GLY A 73 3.34 16.14 -13.54
N PRO A 74 4.29 16.17 -14.50
CA PRO A 74 5.72 16.08 -14.21
C PRO A 74 6.22 17.27 -13.38
N GLY A 75 7.32 17.07 -12.65
CA GLY A 75 7.96 18.12 -11.84
C GLY A 75 7.49 18.22 -10.39
N HIS A 76 6.57 17.35 -9.96
CA HIS A 76 6.10 17.31 -8.58
C HIS A 76 6.79 16.21 -7.78
N SER A 77 6.99 16.47 -6.49
CA SER A 77 7.51 15.49 -5.54
C SER A 77 6.36 14.87 -4.76
N VAL A 78 6.30 13.54 -4.73
CA VAL A 78 5.32 12.78 -3.94
C VAL A 78 6.05 12.18 -2.73
N VAL A 79 5.47 12.35 -1.54
CA VAL A 79 6.03 11.86 -0.28
C VAL A 79 5.04 10.89 0.36
N THR A 80 5.56 9.83 0.96
CA THR A 80 4.78 8.89 1.76
C THR A 80 5.53 8.47 3.02
N ILE A 81 4.89 7.71 3.91
CA ILE A 81 5.40 7.31 5.22
C ILE A 81 5.63 5.80 5.26
N ILE A 82 6.79 5.41 5.80
CA ILE A 82 7.15 4.04 6.17
C ILE A 82 6.57 3.76 7.55
N CYS A 83 5.66 2.80 7.64
CA CYS A 83 4.90 2.55 8.86
C CYS A 83 5.54 1.47 9.74
N ASP A 84 6.07 0.40 9.15
CA ASP A 84 6.36 -0.84 9.88
C ASP A 84 7.69 -1.47 9.43
N THR A 85 8.28 -2.27 10.32
CA THR A 85 9.37 -3.18 9.95
C THR A 85 8.84 -4.51 9.41
N GLU A 86 9.50 -4.96 8.37
CA GLU A 86 9.10 -5.93 7.38
C GLU A 86 8.93 -7.40 7.82
N ILE A 87 9.50 -7.78 8.96
CA ILE A 87 9.73 -9.18 9.32
C ILE A 87 8.40 -9.95 9.47
N SER A 88 7.32 -9.25 9.85
CA SER A 88 5.98 -9.82 9.98
C SER A 88 5.34 -10.27 8.67
N HIS A 89 5.78 -9.75 7.51
CA HIS A 89 5.12 -9.99 6.21
C HIS A 89 5.77 -11.08 5.34
N LEU A 90 6.93 -11.62 5.75
CA LEU A 90 7.66 -12.68 5.04
C LEU A 90 6.79 -13.91 4.73
N SER A 91 5.98 -14.34 5.70
CA SER A 91 5.13 -15.53 5.58
C SER A 91 3.95 -15.38 4.61
N LYS A 92 3.67 -14.15 4.13
CA LYS A 92 2.55 -13.84 3.23
C LYS A 92 3.02 -13.27 1.90
N PHE A 93 3.51 -12.03 1.90
CA PHE A 93 3.87 -11.27 0.69
C PHE A 93 5.01 -11.90 -0.11
N TYR A 94 5.83 -12.71 0.55
CA TYR A 94 7.00 -13.35 -0.04
C TYR A 94 6.92 -14.88 0.02
N SER A 95 5.74 -15.43 0.36
CA SER A 95 5.50 -16.86 0.38
C SER A 95 4.76 -17.29 -0.88
N ALA A 96 5.42 -18.08 -1.73
CA ALA A 96 4.81 -18.64 -2.93
C ALA A 96 3.63 -19.57 -2.60
N GLU A 97 3.70 -20.30 -1.48
CA GLU A 97 2.61 -21.16 -0.99
C GLU A 97 1.40 -20.35 -0.52
N TYR A 98 1.61 -19.18 0.06
CA TYR A 98 0.51 -18.31 0.48
C TYR A 98 -0.18 -17.60 -0.69
N LEU A 99 0.58 -17.30 -1.75
CA LEU A 99 0.12 -16.53 -2.91
C LEU A 99 -0.44 -17.41 -4.05
N SER A 100 -0.32 -18.74 -3.97
CA SER A 100 -0.88 -19.70 -4.93
C SER A 100 -2.38 -19.94 -4.73
#